data_AF-A0A6N8NRE0-F1
#
_entry.id   AF-A0A6N8NRE0-F1
#
_cell.length_a   1.000
_cell.length_b   1.000
_cell.length_c   1.000
_cell.angle_alpha   90.00
_cell.angle_beta   90.00
_cell.angle_gamma   90.00
#
_symmetry.space_group_name_H-M   'P 1'
#
loop_
_entity.id
_entity.type
_entity.pdbx_description
1 polymer ?
#
loop_
_entity_poly.entity_id
_entity_poly.type
_entity_poly.pdbx_seq_one_letter_code
_entity_poly.pdbx_strand_id
1 'polypeptide(L)'
;MFYSPSLNIFVNPALKDDYINANSWPDDALAVSDDVYNEFAINTPPDGKIRVAGENGLPTWALIPPPSHEELIQQAESERQLLLNQANEYMNSKQWPGKAAIGRLK
;
A
#
# COMPACT_ATOMS: atom_id res chain seq x y z
N MET A 1 -20.12 -11.33 8.06
CA MET A 1 -19.19 -10.85 7.00
C MET A 1 -18.62 -12.05 6.23
N PHE A 2 -18.03 -11.88 5.04
CA PHE A 2 -17.25 -12.95 4.37
C PHE A 2 -15.79 -12.53 4.19
N TYR A 3 -14.87 -13.48 4.29
CA TYR A 3 -13.43 -13.28 4.10
C TYR A 3 -12.90 -14.25 3.04
N SER A 4 -12.10 -13.75 2.09
CA SER A 4 -11.41 -14.56 1.08
C SER A 4 -9.94 -14.71 1.45
N PRO A 5 -9.48 -15.94 1.76
CA PRO A 5 -8.07 -16.24 2.00
C PRO A 5 -7.14 -15.87 0.85
N SER A 6 -7.51 -16.22 -0.39
CA SER A 6 -6.65 -16.06 -1.57
C SER A 6 -6.40 -14.61 -1.92
N LEU A 7 -7.42 -13.77 -1.72
CA LEU A 7 -7.33 -12.34 -1.97
C LEU A 7 -6.96 -11.54 -0.70
N ASN A 8 -7.03 -12.16 0.48
CA ASN A 8 -6.87 -11.52 1.77
C ASN A 8 -7.77 -10.27 1.91
N ILE A 9 -9.03 -10.40 1.50
CA ILE A 9 -10.03 -9.30 1.55
C ILE A 9 -11.30 -9.74 2.29
N PHE A 10 -11.99 -8.75 2.84
CA PHE A 10 -13.35 -8.93 3.33
C PHE A 10 -14.36 -8.47 2.27
N VAL A 11 -15.40 -9.27 2.06
CA VAL A 11 -16.47 -9.00 1.10
C VAL A 11 -17.81 -8.92 1.82
N ASN A 12 -18.56 -7.86 1.53
CA ASN A 12 -19.84 -7.61 2.16
C ASN A 12 -20.92 -8.53 1.55
N PRO A 13 -21.62 -9.37 2.34
CA PRO A 13 -22.69 -10.20 1.83
C PRO A 13 -23.85 -9.42 1.21
N ALA A 14 -24.08 -8.18 1.63
CA ALA A 14 -25.14 -7.34 1.07
C ALA A 14 -24.93 -6.99 -0.41
N LEU A 15 -23.67 -7.01 -0.88
CA LEU A 15 -23.29 -6.71 -2.26
C LEU A 15 -22.99 -7.99 -3.07
N LYS A 16 -23.36 -9.16 -2.54
CA LYS A 16 -23.04 -10.46 -3.16
C LYS A 16 -23.54 -10.55 -4.60
N ASP A 17 -24.77 -10.13 -4.86
CA ASP A 17 -25.35 -10.17 -6.21
C ASP A 17 -24.57 -9.27 -7.19
N ASP A 18 -24.12 -8.08 -6.75
CA ASP A 18 -23.30 -7.19 -7.56
C ASP A 18 -21.93 -7.81 -7.89
N TYR A 19 -21.29 -8.45 -6.92
CA TYR A 19 -20.01 -9.13 -7.13
C TYR A 19 -20.15 -10.32 -8.09
N ILE A 20 -21.24 -11.08 -8.01
CA ILE A 20 -21.54 -12.19 -8.91
C ILE A 20 -21.78 -11.67 -10.33
N ASN A 21 -22.59 -10.61 -10.49
CA ASN A 21 -22.81 -9.96 -11.79
C ASN A 21 -21.51 -9.43 -12.41
N ALA A 22 -20.58 -8.95 -11.58
CA ALA A 22 -19.25 -8.49 -11.99
C ALA A 22 -18.21 -9.63 -12.11
N ASN A 23 -18.60 -10.89 -11.91
CA ASN A 23 -17.72 -12.07 -11.91
C ASN A 23 -16.48 -11.91 -11.01
N SER A 24 -16.68 -11.27 -9.85
CA SER A 24 -15.65 -10.86 -8.88
C SER A 24 -15.87 -11.44 -7.48
N TRP A 25 -16.92 -12.25 -7.30
CA TRP A 25 -17.16 -12.95 -6.05
C TRP A 25 -16.07 -14.03 -5.83
N PRO A 26 -15.40 -14.05 -4.67
CA PRO A 26 -14.38 -15.07 -4.40
C PRO A 26 -15.01 -16.44 -4.14
N ASP A 27 -14.51 -17.48 -4.82
CA ASP A 27 -14.97 -18.86 -4.61
C ASP A 27 -14.60 -19.42 -3.23
N ASP A 28 -13.54 -18.87 -2.63
CA ASP A 28 -13.02 -19.23 -1.30
C ASP A 28 -13.55 -18.33 -0.18
N ALA A 29 -14.62 -17.57 -0.45
CA ALA A 29 -15.23 -16.69 0.53
C ALA A 29 -15.82 -17.49 1.72
N LEU A 30 -15.23 -17.35 2.89
CA LEU A 30 -15.64 -17.98 4.13
C LEU A 30 -16.45 -17.01 5.00
N ALA A 31 -17.57 -17.48 5.54
CA ALA A 31 -18.37 -16.69 6.47
C ALA A 31 -17.60 -16.49 7.79
N VAL A 32 -17.48 -15.25 8.23
CA VAL A 32 -16.79 -14.85 9.47
C VAL A 32 -17.70 -13.98 10.33
N SER A 33 -17.49 -14.05 11.65
CA SER A 33 -18.22 -13.21 12.61
C SER A 33 -17.82 -11.73 12.46
N ASP A 34 -18.69 -10.85 12.95
CA ASP A 34 -18.41 -9.42 12.95
C ASP A 34 -17.23 -9.06 13.88
N ASP A 35 -16.96 -9.85 14.93
CA ASP A 35 -15.76 -9.68 15.76
C ASP A 35 -14.48 -9.86 14.96
N VAL A 36 -14.40 -10.89 14.12
CA VAL A 36 -13.25 -11.13 13.24
C VAL A 36 -13.11 -9.99 12.23
N TYR A 37 -14.22 -9.52 11.65
CA TYR A 37 -14.17 -8.35 10.77
C TYR A 37 -13.69 -7.09 11.49
N ASN A 38 -14.18 -6.83 12.70
CA ASN A 38 -13.76 -5.68 13.50
C ASN A 38 -12.28 -5.75 13.85
N GLU A 39 -11.79 -6.91 14.30
CA GLU A 39 -10.39 -7.10 14.68
C GLU A 39 -9.43 -6.94 13.49
N PHE A 40 -9.78 -7.49 12.33
CA PHE A 40 -8.84 -7.62 11.22
C PHE A 40 -9.06 -6.61 10.08
N ALA A 41 -10.18 -5.88 10.04
CA ALA A 41 -10.46 -4.88 9.01
C ALA A 41 -10.74 -3.48 9.54
N ILE A 42 -11.32 -3.34 10.74
CA ILE A 42 -11.67 -2.03 11.32
C ILE A 42 -10.58 -1.54 12.29
N ASN A 43 -10.10 -2.43 13.15
CA ASN A 43 -9.09 -2.09 14.15
C ASN A 43 -7.72 -1.87 13.50
N THR A 44 -6.91 -1.04 14.15
CA THR A 44 -5.54 -0.78 13.72
C THR A 44 -4.71 -2.07 13.82
N PRO A 45 -3.96 -2.43 12.76
CA PRO A 45 -3.03 -3.56 12.80
C PRO A 45 -2.07 -3.44 13.99
N PRO A 46 -1.75 -4.55 14.69
CA PRO A 46 -0.68 -4.54 15.67
C PRO A 46 0.66 -4.13 15.05
N ASP A 47 1.50 -3.44 15.83
CA ASP A 47 2.79 -2.97 15.37
C ASP A 47 3.65 -4.11 14.81
N GLY A 48 4.26 -3.86 13.64
CA GLY A 48 5.09 -4.83 12.94
C GLY A 48 4.33 -6.05 12.39
N LYS A 49 2.99 -6.03 12.32
CA LYS A 49 2.19 -7.15 11.79
C LYS A 49 1.34 -6.74 10.60
N ILE A 50 1.12 -7.72 9.73
CA ILE A 50 0.20 -7.65 8.58
C ILE A 50 -0.85 -8.74 8.69
N ARG A 51 -2.05 -8.45 8.19
CA ARG A 51 -3.10 -9.46 8.07
C ARG A 51 -2.69 -10.41 6.96
N VAL A 52 -2.74 -11.71 7.24
CA VAL A 52 -2.53 -12.77 6.25
C VAL A 52 -3.63 -13.82 6.39
N ALA A 53 -3.83 -14.64 5.37
CA ALA A 53 -4.65 -15.83 5.48
C ALA A 53 -3.92 -16.90 6.29
N GLY A 54 -4.52 -17.32 7.41
CA GLY A 54 -4.04 -18.45 8.20
C GLY A 54 -4.37 -19.79 7.53
N GLU A 55 -3.78 -20.87 8.05
CA GLU A 55 -3.97 -22.24 7.53
C GLU A 55 -5.43 -22.71 7.59
N ASN A 56 -6.23 -22.13 8.49
CA ASN A 56 -7.66 -22.39 8.65
C ASN A 56 -8.54 -21.56 7.69
N GLY A 57 -7.95 -20.77 6.79
CA GLY A 57 -8.67 -19.84 5.91
C GLY A 57 -9.24 -18.61 6.63
N LEU A 58 -8.86 -18.36 7.89
CA LEU A 58 -9.26 -17.16 8.62
C LEU A 58 -8.13 -16.14 8.63
N PRO A 59 -8.44 -14.84 8.75
CA PRO A 59 -7.41 -13.83 8.87
C PRO A 59 -6.63 -14.03 10.16
N THR A 60 -5.30 -13.86 10.09
CA THR A 60 -4.41 -13.87 11.24
C THR A 60 -3.35 -12.79 11.09
N TRP A 61 -2.79 -12.34 12.21
CA TRP A 61 -1.70 -11.36 12.21
C TRP A 61 -0.36 -12.08 12.11
N ALA A 62 0.33 -11.92 10.98
CA ALA A 62 1.71 -12.38 10.82
C ALA A 62 2.69 -11.23 10.99
N LEU A 63 3.91 -11.54 11.43
CA LEU A 63 4.99 -10.55 11.47
C LEU A 63 5.35 -10.12 10.05
N ILE A 64 5.58 -8.82 9.87
CA ILE A 64 6.14 -8.30 8.62
C ILE A 64 7.51 -8.95 8.45
N PRO A 65 7.76 -9.70 7.35
CA PRO A 65 9.09 -10.23 7.10
C PRO A 65 10.06 -9.05 6.99
N PRO A 66 11.29 -9.18 7.53
CA PRO A 66 12.29 -8.15 7.32
C PRO A 66 12.49 -7.97 5.80
N PRO A 67 12.69 -6.73 5.32
CA PRO A 67 12.95 -6.49 3.91
C PRO A 67 14.17 -7.29 3.48
N SER A 68 14.07 -7.88 2.30
CA SER A 68 15.17 -8.59 1.67
C SER A 68 16.33 -7.62 1.35
N HIS A 69 17.52 -8.18 1.14
CA HIS A 69 18.69 -7.37 0.77
C HIS A 69 18.46 -6.55 -0.51
N GLU A 70 17.76 -7.12 -1.48
CA GLU A 70 17.42 -6.44 -2.73
C GLU A 70 16.44 -5.28 -2.51
N GLU A 71 15.41 -5.48 -1.69
CA GLU A 71 14.48 -4.40 -1.30
C GLU A 71 15.20 -3.27 -0.55
N LEU A 72 16.16 -3.61 0.32
CA LEU A 72 17.00 -2.63 1.02
C LEU A 72 17.87 -1.82 0.05
N ILE A 73 18.46 -2.48 -0.96
CA ILE A 73 19.23 -1.79 -2.02
C ILE A 73 18.31 -0.85 -2.80
N GLN A 74 17.14 -1.31 -3.23
CA GLN A 74 16.17 -0.49 -3.97
C GLN A 74 15.70 0.71 -3.15
N GLN A 75 15.47 0.54 -1.84
CA GLN A 75 15.12 1.64 -0.96
C GLN A 75 16.26 2.66 -0.88
N ALA A 76 17.51 2.21 -0.66
CA ALA A 76 18.68 3.09 -0.61
C ALA A 76 18.93 3.83 -1.94
N GLU A 77 18.70 3.17 -3.08
CA GLU A 77 18.79 3.78 -4.40
C GLU A 77 17.70 4.83 -4.62
N SER A 78 16.46 4.54 -4.23
CA SER A 78 15.33 5.48 -4.29
C SER A 78 15.59 6.72 -3.44
N GLU A 79 16.07 6.53 -2.20
CA GLU A 79 16.45 7.62 -1.30
C GLU A 79 17.60 8.46 -1.89
N ARG A 80 18.61 7.81 -2.46
CA ARG A 80 19.71 8.51 -3.15
C ARG A 80 19.19 9.35 -4.32
N GLN A 81 18.30 8.81 -5.15
CA GLN A 81 17.71 9.53 -6.28
C GLN A 81 16.85 10.71 -5.82
N LEU A 82 16.05 10.51 -4.77
CA LEU A 82 15.24 11.58 -4.17
C LEU A 82 16.12 12.76 -3.72
N LEU A 83 17.21 12.48 -3.00
CA LEU A 83 18.14 13.51 -2.52
C LEU A 83 18.84 14.23 -3.68
N LEU A 84 19.25 13.49 -4.72
CA LEU A 84 19.82 14.10 -5.93
C LEU A 84 18.82 15.01 -6.65
N ASN A 85 17.57 14.59 -6.76
CA ASN A 85 16.50 15.38 -7.38
C ASN A 85 16.23 16.65 -6.57
N GLN A 86 16.10 16.55 -5.25
CA GLN A 86 15.94 17.71 -4.36
C GLN A 86 17.10 18.70 -4.50
N ALA A 87 18.34 18.21 -4.56
CA ALA A 87 19.52 19.06 -4.75
C ALA A 87 19.49 19.76 -6.12
N ASN A 88 19.14 19.03 -7.19
CA ASN A 88 19.01 19.57 -8.53
C ASN A 88 17.90 20.62 -8.63
N GLU A 89 16.73 20.37 -8.05
CA GLU A 89 15.63 21.33 -7.96
C GLU A 89 16.06 22.59 -7.19
N TYR A 90 16.74 22.42 -6.06
CA TYR A 90 17.27 23.53 -5.29
C TYR A 90 18.26 24.37 -6.12
N MET A 91 19.25 23.74 -6.75
CA MET A 91 20.23 24.44 -7.61
C MET A 91 19.54 25.17 -8.76
N ASN A 92 18.61 24.52 -9.47
CA ASN A 92 17.84 25.11 -10.55
C ASN A 92 17.01 26.31 -10.06
N SER A 93 16.36 26.21 -8.91
CA SER A 93 15.60 27.32 -8.32
C SER A 93 16.46 28.56 -8.04
N LYS A 94 17.77 28.38 -7.79
CA LYS A 94 18.73 29.46 -7.52
C LYS A 94 19.46 29.95 -8.76
N GLN A 95 19.49 29.18 -9.85
CA GLN A 95 20.23 29.53 -11.07
C GLN A 95 19.48 30.54 -11.97
N TRP A 96 18.15 30.62 -11.87
CA TRP A 96 17.30 31.34 -12.85
C TRP A 96 16.82 32.77 -12.53
N PRO A 97 17.03 33.41 -11.36
CA PRO A 97 16.67 34.83 -11.20
C PRO A 97 17.56 35.79 -12.03
N GLY A 98 18.79 35.38 -12.38
CA GLY A 98 19.81 36.28 -12.92
C GLY A 98 19.91 36.39 -14.45
N LYS A 99 19.44 35.39 -15.23
CA LYS A 99 19.60 35.38 -16.69
C LYS A 99 18.43 35.98 -17.47
N ALA A 100 17.24 36.07 -16.89
CA ALA A 100 16.08 36.70 -17.53
C ALA A 100 16.11 38.25 -17.45
N ALA A 101 16.92 38.84 -16.57
CA ALA A 101 16.98 40.29 -16.35
C ALA A 101 18.04 41.03 -17.19
N ILE A 102 18.99 40.33 -17.83
CA ILE A 102 20.12 40.94 -18.59
C ILE A 102 19.80 41.10 -20.09
N GLY A 103 18.62 40.66 -20.53
CA GLY A 103 18.23 40.63 -21.94
C GLY A 103 17.34 41.77 -22.44
N ARG A 104 17.26 42.95 -21.77
CA ARG A 104 16.57 44.14 -22.33
C ARG A 104 17.23 45.45 -21.86
N LEU A 105 18.42 45.73 -22.39
CA LEU A 105 18.91 47.10 -22.59
C LEU A 105 19.40 47.23 -24.03
N LYS A 106 18.45 47.53 -24.92
CA LYS A 106 18.53 48.51 -26.02
C LYS A 106 17.25 48.47 -26.83
#